data_AF-Q26HN6-F1
#
_entry.id   AF-Q26HN6-F1
#
_cell.length_a   1.000
_cell.length_b   1.000
_cell.length_c   1.000
_cell.angle_alpha   90.00
_cell.angle_beta   90.00
_cell.angle_gamma   90.00
#
_symmetry.space_group_name_H-M   'P 1'
#
loop_
_entity.id
_entity.type
_entity.pdbx_description
1 polymer ?
#
loop_
_entity_poly.entity_id
_entity_poly.type
_entity_poly.pdbx_seq_one_letter_code
_entity_poly.pdbx_strand_id
1 'polypeptide(L)'
;MILFTQTKNSIKKLTMKKLLLLLTLLPSILFAQLNVDNQWRNSINPIFNNLEKNRIDSGILLDYAMEFTDIPSYNGVLNENNYVDLNVYGNIYKTLFMGKVVADTTNTPVYNRFAYNLAREVYQENKDTPNHIILTGLAYEYQKLDSTALANN
;
A
#
# COMPACT_ATOMS: atom_id res chain seq x y z
N MET A 1 -46.80 -28.75 30.13
CA MET A 1 -45.57 -29.56 30.16
C MET A 1 -44.99 -29.57 28.75
N ILE A 2 -44.04 -28.68 28.47
CA ILE A 2 -43.43 -28.55 27.13
C ILE A 2 -42.09 -29.30 27.18
N LEU A 3 -41.97 -30.37 26.40
CA LEU A 3 -40.74 -31.15 26.27
C LEU A 3 -39.68 -30.33 25.52
N PHE A 4 -38.54 -30.08 26.16
CA PHE A 4 -37.32 -29.65 25.47
C PHE A 4 -36.77 -30.81 24.64
N THR A 5 -36.71 -30.66 23.32
CA THR A 5 -35.98 -31.58 22.43
C THR A 5 -34.52 -31.14 22.38
N GLN A 6 -33.63 -31.90 23.00
CA GLN A 6 -32.18 -31.71 22.88
C GLN A 6 -31.70 -32.24 21.51
N THR A 7 -31.34 -31.33 20.61
CA THR A 7 -30.67 -31.67 19.33
C THR A 7 -29.22 -32.09 19.60
N LYS A 8 -28.94 -33.40 19.42
CA LYS A 8 -27.61 -34.00 19.57
C LYS A 8 -26.76 -33.66 18.34
N ASN A 9 -25.84 -32.69 18.46
CA ASN A 9 -24.83 -32.43 17.42
C ASN A 9 -23.89 -33.65 17.30
N SER A 10 -24.07 -34.45 16.25
CA SER A 10 -23.20 -35.59 15.95
C SER A 10 -21.95 -35.10 15.21
N ILE A 11 -20.83 -35.00 15.91
CA ILE A 11 -19.53 -34.78 15.29
C ILE A 11 -19.15 -36.06 14.54
N LYS A 12 -19.18 -36.03 13.20
CA LYS A 12 -18.76 -37.16 12.36
C LYS A 12 -17.29 -37.51 12.65
N LYS A 13 -17.05 -38.75 13.08
CA LYS A 13 -15.72 -39.27 13.41
C LYS A 13 -14.86 -39.34 12.14
N LEU A 14 -13.76 -38.58 12.08
CA LEU A 14 -12.84 -38.60 10.95
C LEU A 14 -12.08 -39.94 10.93
N THR A 15 -12.22 -40.71 9.86
CA THR A 15 -11.53 -42.00 9.70
C THR A 15 -10.02 -41.79 9.54
N MET A 16 -9.17 -42.64 10.13
CA MET A 16 -7.70 -42.49 10.13
C MET A 16 -7.07 -42.27 8.75
N LYS A 17 -7.64 -42.84 7.67
CA LYS A 17 -7.19 -42.60 6.29
C LYS A 17 -7.34 -41.14 5.83
N LYS A 18 -8.42 -40.48 6.25
CA LYS A 18 -8.67 -39.05 5.97
C LYS A 18 -7.77 -38.16 6.82
N LEU A 19 -7.46 -38.58 8.04
CA LEU A 19 -6.50 -37.89 8.91
C LEU A 19 -5.08 -37.98 8.33
N LEU A 20 -4.68 -39.15 7.82
CA LEU A 20 -3.38 -39.35 7.18
C LEU A 20 -3.24 -38.50 5.91
N LEU A 21 -4.29 -38.43 5.09
CA LEU A 21 -4.33 -37.58 3.89
C LEU A 21 -4.18 -36.08 4.23
N LEU A 22 -4.83 -35.60 5.30
CA LEU A 22 -4.66 -34.22 5.75
C LEU A 22 -3.21 -33.98 6.22
N LEU A 23 -2.63 -34.93 6.96
CA LEU A 23 -1.28 -34.80 7.49
C LEU A 23 -0.21 -34.73 6.39
N THR A 24 -0.41 -35.40 5.25
CA THR A 24 0.51 -35.34 4.11
C THR A 24 0.37 -34.05 3.29
N LEU A 25 -0.72 -33.30 3.44
CA LEU A 25 -0.97 -32.02 2.76
C LEU A 25 -0.51 -30.79 3.57
N LEU A 26 -0.22 -30.96 4.87
CA LEU A 26 0.30 -29.88 5.73
C LEU A 26 1.68 -29.33 5.32
N PRO A 27 2.66 -30.14 4.83
CA PRO A 27 3.99 -29.64 4.51
C PRO A 27 4.04 -28.66 3.33
N SER A 28 3.10 -28.74 2.38
CA SER A 28 3.08 -27.85 1.21
C SER A 28 2.73 -26.40 1.57
N ILE A 29 2.06 -26.18 2.70
CA ILE A 29 1.72 -24.84 3.20
C ILE A 29 2.96 -24.16 3.84
N LEU A 30 3.92 -24.95 4.36
CA LEU A 30 5.12 -24.43 5.01
C LEU A 30 6.13 -23.79 4.04
N PHE A 31 6.01 -24.08 2.75
CA PHE A 31 6.89 -23.53 1.69
C PHE A 31 6.22 -22.46 0.83
N ALA A 32 5.02 -21.99 1.20
CA ALA A 32 4.37 -20.84 0.55
C ALA A 32 5.05 -19.55 1.03
N GLN A 33 6.24 -19.24 0.50
CA GLN A 33 6.96 -18.01 0.78
C GLN A 33 6.39 -16.88 -0.10
N LEU A 34 6.07 -15.74 0.50
CA LEU A 34 5.78 -14.53 -0.27
C LEU A 34 7.09 -14.01 -0.87
N ASN A 35 7.22 -14.03 -2.19
CA ASN A 35 8.32 -13.37 -2.88
C ASN A 35 8.12 -11.85 -2.78
N VAL A 36 8.82 -11.22 -1.84
CA VAL A 36 8.93 -9.76 -1.77
C VAL A 36 10.03 -9.34 -2.74
N ASP A 37 9.66 -8.65 -3.81
CA ASP A 37 10.62 -8.06 -4.73
C ASP A 37 11.39 -6.93 -4.01
N ASN A 38 12.66 -7.21 -3.72
CA ASN A 38 13.59 -6.28 -3.08
C ASN A 38 14.57 -5.67 -4.10
N GLN A 39 14.40 -5.88 -5.40
CA GLN A 39 15.35 -5.44 -6.43
C GLN A 39 15.60 -3.92 -6.34
N TRP A 40 14.54 -3.11 -6.33
CA TRP A 40 14.66 -1.66 -6.20
C TRP A 40 15.43 -1.26 -4.94
N ARG A 41 15.04 -1.81 -3.78
CA ARG A 41 15.64 -1.50 -2.49
C ARG A 41 17.14 -1.82 -2.49
N ASN A 42 17.52 -2.95 -3.07
CA ASN A 42 18.92 -3.38 -3.15
C ASN A 42 19.75 -2.48 -4.09
N SER A 43 19.13 -1.93 -5.14
CA SER A 43 19.80 -1.01 -6.07
C SER A 43 19.96 0.41 -5.51
N ILE A 44 18.96 0.93 -4.80
CA ILE A 44 18.92 2.33 -4.36
C ILE A 44 19.62 2.56 -3.01
N ASN A 45 19.57 1.57 -2.10
CA ASN A 45 20.17 1.70 -0.76
C ASN A 45 21.67 2.07 -0.78
N PRO A 46 22.53 1.44 -1.63
CA PRO A 46 23.94 1.78 -1.68
C PRO A 46 24.20 3.24 -2.09
N ILE A 47 23.38 3.80 -2.99
CA ILE A 47 23.52 5.17 -3.49
C ILE A 47 23.28 6.18 -2.36
N PHE A 48 22.29 5.91 -1.51
CA PHE A 48 21.91 6.77 -0.39
C PHE A 48 22.44 6.27 0.97
N ASN A 49 23.47 5.44 0.98
CA ASN A 49 23.98 4.84 2.22
C ASN A 49 24.58 5.89 3.18
N ASN A 50 25.18 6.94 2.62
CA ASN A 50 25.78 8.04 3.39
C ASN A 50 24.79 9.16 3.71
N LEU A 51 23.52 9.01 3.31
CA LEU A 51 22.48 10.00 3.59
C LEU A 51 22.07 9.91 5.07
N GLU A 52 22.15 11.03 5.78
CA GLU A 52 21.62 11.16 7.14
C GLU A 52 20.08 11.23 7.12
N LYS A 53 19.42 10.06 7.02
CA LYS A 53 17.96 9.94 6.86
C LYS A 53 17.15 10.62 7.98
N ASN A 54 17.74 10.83 9.15
CA ASN A 54 17.11 11.53 10.28
C ASN A 54 16.93 13.04 10.05
N ARG A 55 17.56 13.63 9.02
CA ARG A 55 17.38 15.05 8.63
C ARG A 55 16.24 15.25 7.64
N ILE A 56 15.51 14.19 7.33
CA ILE A 56 14.38 14.20 6.42
C ILE A 56 13.13 14.22 7.30
N ASP A 57 12.74 15.41 7.74
CA ASP A 57 11.62 15.67 8.65
C ASP A 57 10.31 15.02 8.18
N SER A 58 10.06 15.03 6.88
CA SER A 58 8.87 14.40 6.28
C SER A 58 8.93 12.86 6.28
N GLY A 59 10.13 12.29 6.42
CA GLY A 59 10.40 10.86 6.26
C GLY A 59 10.32 10.34 4.82
N ILE A 60 10.02 11.22 3.86
CA ILE A 60 9.85 10.90 2.43
C ILE A 60 10.85 11.71 1.62
N LEU A 61 11.70 11.02 0.86
CA LEU A 61 12.62 11.59 -0.11
C LEU A 61 12.22 11.15 -1.52
N LEU A 62 11.82 12.10 -2.36
CA LEU A 62 11.40 11.79 -3.73
C LEU A 62 12.51 11.17 -4.56
N ASP A 63 13.75 11.62 -4.41
CA ASP A 63 14.92 11.08 -5.15
C ASP A 63 15.25 9.62 -4.81
N TYR A 64 14.72 9.11 -3.68
CA TYR A 64 14.84 7.71 -3.28
C TYR A 64 13.71 6.84 -3.87
N ALA A 65 12.61 7.45 -4.30
CA ALA A 65 11.46 6.76 -4.83
C ALA A 65 11.72 6.17 -6.21
N MET A 66 11.11 5.02 -6.48
CA MET A 66 10.78 4.68 -7.86
C MET A 66 9.61 5.58 -8.26
N GLU A 67 9.85 6.51 -9.18
CA GLU A 67 8.87 7.48 -9.61
C GLU A 67 7.85 6.85 -10.57
N PHE A 68 6.57 6.88 -10.19
CA PHE A 68 5.45 6.50 -11.05
C PHE A 68 4.72 7.71 -11.64
N THR A 69 4.95 8.90 -11.06
CA THR A 69 4.40 10.18 -11.51
C THR A 69 5.22 11.33 -10.91
N ASP A 70 5.28 12.47 -11.61
CA ASP A 70 5.98 13.68 -11.16
C ASP A 70 5.17 14.38 -10.04
N ILE A 71 5.49 14.06 -8.78
CA ILE A 71 4.80 14.60 -7.59
C ILE A 71 4.79 16.15 -7.56
N PRO A 72 5.90 16.86 -7.84
CA PRO A 72 5.93 18.33 -7.94
C PRO A 72 4.86 18.96 -8.84
N SER A 73 4.40 18.26 -9.88
CA SER A 73 3.33 18.76 -10.77
C SER A 73 1.94 18.82 -10.11
N TYR A 74 1.74 18.11 -9.00
CA TYR A 74 0.49 18.02 -8.23
C TYR A 74 0.59 18.81 -6.91
N ASN A 75 0.83 20.11 -7.02
CA ASN A 75 1.08 21.03 -5.89
C ASN A 75 -0.14 21.80 -5.40
N GLY A 76 -1.35 21.41 -5.83
CA GLY A 76 -2.60 22.10 -5.48
C GLY A 76 -2.99 23.26 -6.42
N VAL A 77 -2.15 23.61 -7.40
CA VAL A 77 -2.49 24.59 -8.45
C VAL A 77 -2.85 23.85 -9.74
N LEU A 78 -4.12 23.91 -10.15
CA LEU A 78 -4.59 23.25 -11.39
C LEU A 78 -3.99 23.88 -12.64
N ASN A 79 -3.62 23.03 -13.60
CA ASN A 79 -3.18 23.36 -14.95
C ASN A 79 -3.64 22.29 -15.95
N GLU A 80 -3.35 22.49 -17.24
CA GLU A 80 -3.82 21.62 -18.32
C GLU A 80 -3.29 20.17 -18.26
N ASN A 81 -2.21 19.93 -17.51
CA ASN A 81 -1.50 18.66 -17.47
C ASN A 81 -1.54 17.94 -16.11
N ASN A 82 -2.24 18.49 -15.09
CA ASN A 82 -2.24 17.93 -13.74
C ASN A 82 -3.63 17.54 -13.21
N TYR A 83 -4.52 17.19 -14.12
CA TYR A 83 -5.79 16.56 -13.76
C TYR A 83 -5.54 15.21 -13.07
N VAL A 84 -6.25 14.97 -11.97
CA VAL A 84 -6.09 13.75 -11.16
C VAL A 84 -7.28 12.82 -11.42
N ASP A 85 -7.00 11.69 -12.06
CA ASP A 85 -7.89 10.54 -12.10
C ASP A 85 -7.47 9.48 -11.07
N LEU A 86 -8.20 8.36 -10.97
CA LEU A 86 -7.88 7.28 -10.03
C LEU A 86 -6.51 6.63 -10.28
N ASN A 87 -6.02 6.61 -11.52
CA ASN A 87 -4.71 6.05 -11.86
C ASN A 87 -3.59 6.99 -11.41
N VAL A 88 -3.71 8.27 -11.74
CA VAL A 88 -2.80 9.34 -11.30
C VAL A 88 -2.75 9.38 -9.78
N TYR A 89 -3.91 9.34 -9.12
CA TYR A 89 -4.01 9.28 -7.66
C TYR A 89 -3.27 8.07 -7.08
N GLY A 90 -3.44 6.89 -7.69
CA GLY A 90 -2.70 5.69 -7.31
C GLY A 90 -1.19 5.80 -7.52
N ASN A 91 -0.74 6.44 -8.60
CA ASN A 91 0.67 6.66 -8.90
C ASN A 91 1.32 7.69 -7.97
N ILE A 92 0.58 8.75 -7.59
CA ILE A 92 1.00 9.72 -6.56
C ILE A 92 1.31 8.95 -5.28
N TYR A 93 0.36 8.13 -4.85
CA TYR A 93 0.48 7.36 -3.62
C TYR A 93 1.64 6.35 -3.63
N LYS A 94 1.80 5.62 -4.74
CA LYS A 94 2.92 4.67 -4.92
C LYS A 94 4.27 5.37 -4.86
N THR A 95 4.41 6.52 -5.54
CA THR A 95 5.65 7.28 -5.56
C THR A 95 6.01 7.76 -4.15
N LEU A 96 5.05 8.35 -3.42
CA LEU A 96 5.25 8.76 -2.03
C LEU A 96 5.62 7.58 -1.11
N PHE A 97 4.95 6.43 -1.28
CA PHE A 97 5.27 5.22 -0.52
C PHE A 97 6.70 4.73 -0.78
N MET A 98 7.14 4.75 -2.05
CA MET A 98 8.48 4.32 -2.44
C MET A 98 9.58 5.27 -1.97
N GLY A 99 9.27 6.57 -1.82
CA GLY A 99 10.19 7.58 -1.31
C GLY A 99 10.47 7.49 0.19
N LYS A 100 9.83 6.57 0.91
CA LYS A 100 10.01 6.42 2.35
C LYS A 100 11.44 5.99 2.69
N VAL A 101 12.09 6.77 3.56
CA VAL A 101 13.47 6.53 4.01
C VAL A 101 13.60 6.27 5.52
N VAL A 102 12.58 6.61 6.30
CA VAL A 102 12.50 6.32 7.75
C VAL A 102 11.44 5.26 8.06
N ALA A 103 11.43 4.76 9.29
CA ALA A 103 10.39 3.83 9.75
C ALA A 103 9.00 4.48 9.72
N ASP A 104 7.96 3.66 9.61
CA ASP A 104 6.57 4.12 9.48
C ASP A 104 6.19 5.06 10.63
N THR A 105 5.73 6.26 10.26
CA THR A 105 5.14 7.27 11.13
C THR A 105 3.61 7.29 10.95
N THR A 106 2.89 8.01 11.82
CA THR A 106 1.44 8.21 11.70
C THR A 106 1.02 8.79 10.33
N ASN A 107 1.89 9.57 9.69
CA ASN A 107 1.62 10.26 8.44
C ASN A 107 2.20 9.52 7.22
N THR A 108 2.70 8.30 7.39
CA THR A 108 3.32 7.55 6.30
C THR A 108 2.25 7.01 5.34
N PRO A 109 2.43 7.15 4.02
CA PRO A 109 1.61 6.43 3.06
C PRO A 109 1.67 4.93 3.37
N VAL A 110 0.51 4.31 3.55
CA VAL A 110 0.37 2.87 3.74
C VAL A 110 -0.01 2.23 2.42
N TYR A 111 0.82 1.32 1.90
CA TYR A 111 0.57 0.62 0.63
C TYR A 111 -0.83 -0.03 0.53
N ASN A 112 -1.50 -0.24 1.67
CA ASN A 112 -2.92 -0.54 1.79
C ASN A 112 -3.75 0.35 0.85
N ARG A 113 -4.02 -0.21 -0.34
CA ARG A 113 -5.23 -0.14 -1.17
C ARG A 113 -5.94 1.21 -1.25
N PHE A 114 -5.36 2.36 -0.94
CA PHE A 114 -6.13 3.59 -0.81
C PHE A 114 -6.84 3.93 -2.12
N ALA A 115 -6.11 3.93 -3.24
CA ALA A 115 -6.71 4.13 -4.55
C ALA A 115 -7.75 3.06 -4.92
N TYR A 116 -7.53 1.80 -4.52
CA TYR A 116 -8.48 0.70 -4.76
C TYR A 116 -9.74 0.82 -3.88
N ASN A 117 -9.58 1.22 -2.62
CA ASN A 117 -10.65 1.43 -1.66
C ASN A 117 -11.49 2.63 -2.09
N LEU A 118 -10.83 3.72 -2.50
CA LEU A 118 -11.48 4.89 -3.08
C LEU A 118 -12.25 4.53 -4.36
N ALA A 119 -11.64 3.83 -5.32
CA ALA A 119 -12.33 3.40 -6.53
C ALA A 119 -13.56 2.52 -6.22
N ARG A 120 -13.41 1.62 -5.24
CA ARG A 120 -14.50 0.76 -4.76
C ARG A 120 -15.60 1.57 -4.09
N GLU A 121 -15.27 2.52 -3.21
CA GLU A 121 -16.22 3.40 -2.54
C GLU A 121 -16.97 4.26 -3.56
N VAL A 122 -16.26 4.88 -4.50
CA VAL A 122 -16.86 5.63 -5.61
C VAL A 122 -17.84 4.78 -6.41
N TYR A 123 -17.47 3.53 -6.70
CA TYR A 123 -18.35 2.60 -7.39
C TYR A 123 -19.60 2.25 -6.57
N GLN A 124 -19.45 1.92 -5.28
CA GLN A 124 -20.60 1.53 -4.44
C GLN A 124 -21.58 2.69 -4.24
N GLU A 125 -21.09 3.90 -3.99
CA GLU A 125 -21.92 5.09 -3.78
C GLU A 125 -22.70 5.51 -5.04
N ASN A 126 -22.19 5.19 -6.23
CA ASN A 126 -22.86 5.53 -7.49
C ASN A 126 -23.66 4.36 -8.09
N LYS A 127 -23.60 3.16 -7.49
CA LYS A 127 -24.25 1.96 -8.03
C LYS A 127 -25.78 2.06 -7.94
N ASP A 128 -26.30 2.44 -6.78
CA ASP A 128 -27.74 2.43 -6.49
C ASP A 128 -28.37 3.83 -6.63
N THR A 129 -27.56 4.89 -6.52
CA THR A 129 -27.96 6.29 -6.64
C THR A 129 -26.94 7.05 -7.51
N PRO A 130 -27.12 7.10 -8.83
CA PRO A 130 -26.21 7.82 -9.72
C PRO A 130 -26.29 9.33 -9.46
N ASN A 131 -25.20 10.04 -9.76
CA ASN A 131 -24.99 11.50 -9.62
C ASN A 131 -24.38 11.98 -8.30
N HIS A 132 -23.64 11.12 -7.60
CA HIS A 132 -22.83 11.54 -6.46
C HIS A 132 -21.43 11.95 -6.92
N ILE A 133 -21.02 13.18 -6.57
CA ILE A 133 -19.64 13.64 -6.73
C ILE A 133 -18.91 13.41 -5.41
N ILE A 134 -17.92 12.53 -5.43
CA ILE A 134 -17.06 12.27 -4.27
C ILE A 134 -15.83 13.14 -4.38
N LEU A 135 -15.63 14.00 -3.39
CA LEU A 135 -14.45 14.84 -3.27
C LEU A 135 -13.45 14.18 -2.31
N THR A 136 -12.23 13.98 -2.77
CA THR A 136 -11.12 13.44 -1.99
C THR A 136 -9.87 14.30 -2.20
N GLY A 137 -8.98 14.31 -1.22
CA GLY A 137 -7.71 15.02 -1.28
C GLY A 137 -6.63 14.25 -0.53
N LEU A 138 -5.39 14.39 -1.00
CA LEU A 138 -4.19 13.91 -0.31
C LEU A 138 -3.30 15.11 -0.01
N ALA A 139 -2.88 15.23 1.24
CA ALA A 139 -1.87 16.20 1.65
C ALA A 139 -0.70 15.42 2.25
N TYR A 140 0.47 15.53 1.62
CA TYR A 140 1.70 14.92 2.09
C TYR A 140 2.84 15.93 2.00
N GLU A 141 3.62 16.00 3.06
CA GLU A 141 4.93 16.64 3.04
C GLU A 141 5.96 15.65 2.51
N TYR A 142 6.89 16.15 1.70
CA TYR A 142 8.00 15.39 1.17
C TYR A 142 9.21 16.30 1.01
N GLN A 143 10.39 15.72 0.93
CA GLN A 143 11.63 16.43 0.62
C GLN A 143 12.23 15.89 -0.68
N LYS A 144 13.07 16.73 -1.29
CA LYS A 144 13.91 16.40 -2.44
C LYS A 144 15.31 16.94 -2.22
N LEU A 145 16.30 16.33 -2.84
CA LEU A 145 17.64 16.87 -2.90
C LEU A 145 17.63 18.22 -3.61
N ASP A 146 18.45 19.14 -3.12
CA ASP A 146 18.68 20.40 -3.80
C ASP A 146 19.37 20.13 -5.14
N SER A 147 18.84 20.69 -6.23
CA SER A 147 19.44 20.62 -7.56
C SER A 147 20.87 21.15 -7.62
N THR A 148 21.27 21.98 -6.65
CA THR A 148 22.60 22.57 -6.52
C THR A 148 23.48 21.88 -5.49
N ALA A 149 23.03 20.78 -4.86
CA ALA A 149 23.74 20.12 -3.76
C ALA A 149 25.16 19.69 -4.11
N LEU A 150 25.40 19.25 -5.35
CA LEU A 150 26.74 18.88 -5.81
C LEU A 150 27.68 20.08 -5.99
N ALA A 151 27.13 21.24 -6.40
CA ALA A 151 27.92 22.44 -6.62
C ALA A 151 28.29 23.16 -5.30
N ASN A 152 27.58 22.86 -4.21
CA ASN A 152 27.73 23.50 -2.90
C ASN A 152 28.38 22.57 -1.84
N ASN A 153 29.04 21.49 -2.26
CA ASN A 153 29.76 20.53 -1.40
C ASN A 153 31.26 20.85 -1.39
#